data_AF-A0A6M3L5R3-F1
#
_entry.id   AF-A0A6M3L5R3-F1
#
_cell.length_a   1.000
_cell.length_b   1.000
_cell.length_c   1.000
_cell.angle_alpha   90.00
_cell.angle_beta   90.00
_cell.angle_gamma   90.00
#
_symmetry.space_group_name_H-M   'P 1'
#
loop_
_entity.id
_entity.type
_entity.pdbx_description
1 polymer ?
#
loop_
_entity_poly.entity_id
_entity_poly.type
_entity_poly.pdbx_seq_one_letter_code
_entity_poly.pdbx_strand_id
1 'polypeptide(L)'
;MGQYIHDTFPHTFWFMDIDAIIYKKATKIMRIVERKKAEGELRFSQKFLLPILAVCISFLICFRYLNKQSGVFLVKTDKPFDIAIINRIKPALSLELDKDIRLSDSGLKAFLTAEEINE
;
A
#
# COMPACT_ATOMS: atom_id res chain seq x y z
N MET A 1 18.44 21.48 -8.78
CA MET A 1 18.04 20.11 -8.39
C MET A 1 16.63 20.21 -7.83
N GLY A 2 15.59 20.28 -8.65
CA GLY A 2 15.11 19.23 -9.55
C GLY A 2 13.85 18.61 -8.92
N GLN A 3 12.84 19.45 -8.67
CA GLN A 3 11.56 19.07 -8.06
C GLN A 3 10.68 18.52 -9.19
N TYR A 4 10.44 17.20 -9.20
CA TYR A 4 9.52 16.57 -10.13
C TYR A 4 8.09 16.84 -9.65
N ILE A 5 7.46 17.86 -10.22
CA ILE A 5 6.03 18.11 -10.07
C ILE A 5 5.33 17.25 -11.13
N HIS A 6 4.56 16.26 -10.70
CA HIS A 6 3.64 15.55 -11.57
C HIS A 6 2.31 16.32 -11.58
N ASP A 7 2.00 16.98 -12.70
CA ASP A 7 0.84 17.89 -12.90
C ASP A 7 -0.54 17.19 -12.99
N THR A 8 -0.71 16.02 -12.41
CA THR A 8 -2.02 15.33 -12.38
C THR A 8 -2.25 14.65 -11.04
N PHE A 9 -2.61 15.43 -10.03
CA PHE A 9 -3.02 14.93 -8.72
C PHE A 9 -4.48 15.30 -8.44
N PRO A 10 -5.38 14.35 -8.09
CA PRO A 10 -6.74 14.66 -7.71
C PRO A 10 -6.79 15.38 -6.35
N HIS A 11 -7.70 16.34 -6.27
CA HIS A 11 -7.80 17.48 -5.36
C HIS A 11 -8.11 17.23 -3.85
N THR A 12 -7.80 16.07 -3.27
CA THR A 12 -7.97 15.87 -1.82
C THR A 12 -6.89 14.98 -1.23
N PHE A 13 -5.87 15.63 -0.66
CA PHE A 13 -4.82 15.02 0.13
C PHE A 13 -5.06 15.32 1.61
N TRP A 14 -5.35 14.29 2.39
CA TRP A 14 -5.29 14.37 3.85
C TRP A 14 -4.05 13.62 4.32
N PHE A 15 -3.10 14.36 4.89
CA PHE A 15 -1.83 13.84 5.38
C PHE A 15 -2.00 13.23 6.77
N MET A 16 -1.57 11.97 6.90
CA MET A 16 -0.83 11.50 8.08
C MET A 16 -0.13 10.19 7.73
N ASP A 17 1.19 10.27 7.52
CA ASP A 17 2.13 9.13 7.61
C ASP A 17 1.83 7.93 6.67
N ILE A 18 1.35 8.20 5.45
CA ILE A 18 1.14 7.24 4.35
C ILE A 18 1.87 7.76 3.11
N ASP A 19 2.74 6.95 2.51
CA ASP A 19 3.48 7.35 1.31
C ASP A 19 2.60 7.41 0.05
N ALA A 20 1.61 6.53 -0.09
CA ALA A 20 0.66 6.59 -1.21
C ALA A 20 -0.69 5.93 -0.91
N ILE A 21 -1.75 6.44 -1.54
CA ILE A 21 -3.04 5.75 -1.66
C ILE A 21 -3.37 5.62 -3.14
N ILE A 22 -3.57 4.39 -3.59
CA ILE A 22 -3.85 4.05 -4.97
C ILE A 22 -5.27 3.50 -5.04
N TYR A 23 -6.14 4.13 -5.82
CA TYR A 23 -7.49 3.63 -6.05
C TYR A 23 -7.80 3.57 -7.54
N LYS A 24 -8.22 2.40 -8.03
CA LYS A 24 -8.63 2.18 -9.41
C LYS A 24 -10.13 1.89 -9.47
N LYS A 25 -10.90 2.86 -9.95
CA LYS A 25 -12.37 2.78 -10.03
C LYS A 25 -12.86 1.58 -10.82
N ALA A 26 -12.20 1.23 -11.93
CA ALA A 26 -12.59 0.13 -12.81
C ALA A 26 -12.56 -1.24 -12.11
N THR A 27 -11.52 -1.49 -11.29
CA THR A 27 -11.35 -2.74 -10.55
C THR A 27 -11.84 -2.66 -9.10
N LYS A 28 -12.17 -1.45 -8.62
CA LYS A 28 -12.44 -1.12 -7.21
C LYS A 28 -11.33 -1.58 -6.26
N ILE A 29 -10.09 -1.63 -6.74
CA ILE A 29 -8.93 -1.97 -5.93
C ILE A 29 -8.42 -0.68 -5.27
N MET A 30 -8.32 -0.69 -3.94
CA MET A 30 -7.69 0.35 -3.12
C MET A 30 -6.47 -0.21 -2.40
N ARG A 31 -5.29 0.37 -2.63
CA ARG A 31 -4.04 0.02 -1.96
C ARG A 31 -3.53 1.24 -1.20
N ILE A 32 -3.51 1.15 0.12
CA ILE A 32 -2.81 2.11 0.98
C ILE A 32 -1.40 1.57 1.16
N VAL A 33 -0.40 2.34 0.76
CA VAL A 33 1.00 1.91 0.73
C VAL A 33 1.82 2.77 1.66
N GLU A 34 2.48 2.12 2.61
CA GLU A 34 3.54 2.69 3.40
C GLU A 34 4.88 2.15 2.89
N ARG A 35 5.80 3.02 2.48
CA ARG A 35 7.09 2.61 1.93
C ARG A 35 8.19 2.80 2.97
N LYS A 36 9.02 1.78 3.14
CA LYS A 36 10.26 1.84 3.92
C LYS A 36 11.45 1.41 3.08
N LYS A 37 12.63 1.82 3.54
CA LYS A 37 13.90 1.18 3.15
C LYS A 37 13.88 -0.29 3.60
N ALA A 38 14.75 -1.15 3.08
CA ALA A 38 14.75 -2.57 3.45
C ALA A 38 14.86 -2.77 4.98
N GLU A 39 15.78 -2.03 5.60
CA GLU A 39 16.01 -2.00 7.05
C GLU A 39 15.20 -0.91 7.78
N GLY A 40 14.29 -0.24 7.07
CA GLY A 40 13.47 0.82 7.65
C GLY A 40 12.37 0.26 8.54
N GLU A 41 12.30 0.75 9.78
CA GLU A 41 11.21 0.42 10.69
C GLU A 41 10.01 1.36 10.54
N LEU A 42 8.83 0.83 10.87
CA LEU A 42 7.63 1.63 11.05
C LEU A 42 7.76 2.50 12.31
N ARG A 43 7.36 3.77 12.21
CA ARG A 43 7.22 4.66 13.35
C ARG A 43 6.10 4.19 14.27
N PHE A 44 6.12 4.61 15.54
CA PHE A 44 5.06 4.27 16.50
C PHE A 44 3.66 4.67 16.00
N SER A 45 3.52 5.88 15.45
CA SER A 45 2.28 6.35 14.80
C SER A 45 1.78 5.41 13.71
N GLN A 46 2.68 4.91 12.87
CA GLN A 46 2.36 4.01 11.75
C GLN A 46 1.98 2.62 12.26
N LYS A 47 2.70 2.09 13.26
CA LYS A 47 2.37 0.82 13.92
C LYS A 47 0.96 0.84 14.52
N PHE A 48 0.49 2.01 14.97
CA PHE A 48 -0.86 2.20 15.50
C PHE A 48 -1.92 2.43 14.40
N LEU A 49 -1.63 3.29 13.42
CA LEU A 49 -2.62 3.73 12.44
C LEU A 49 -2.89 2.69 11.34
N LEU A 50 -1.85 2.02 10.84
CA LEU A 50 -1.98 1.14 9.68
C LEU A 50 -2.91 -0.07 9.92
N PRO A 51 -2.90 -0.73 11.09
CA PRO A 51 -3.85 -1.81 11.39
C PRO A 51 -5.30 -1.33 11.43
N ILE A 52 -5.56 -0.12 11.97
CA ILE A 52 -6.90 0.49 11.98
C ILE A 52 -7.40 0.71 10.55
N LEU A 53 -6.52 1.23 9.67
CA LEU A 53 -6.85 1.39 8.26
C LEU A 53 -7.13 0.05 7.59
N ALA A 54 -6.38 -1.01 7.93
CA ALA A 54 -6.61 -2.35 7.39
C ALA A 54 -7.98 -2.90 7.80
N VAL A 55 -8.42 -2.65 9.04
CA VAL A 55 -9.78 -2.98 9.51
C VAL A 55 -10.83 -2.23 8.68
N CYS A 56 -10.69 -0.92 8.48
CA CYS A 56 -11.62 -0.14 7.66
C CYS A 56 -11.72 -0.66 6.22
N ILE A 57 -10.60 -0.97 5.59
CA ILE A 57 -10.57 -1.55 4.23
C ILE A 57 -11.25 -2.91 4.22
N SER A 58 -11.00 -3.76 5.22
CA SER A 58 -11.66 -5.07 5.36
C SER A 58 -13.18 -4.93 5.42
N PHE A 59 -13.70 -3.97 6.21
CA PHE A 59 -15.13 -3.68 6.23
C PHE A 59 -15.67 -3.29 4.85
N LEU A 60 -14.99 -2.41 4.12
CA LEU A 60 -15.39 -2.01 2.77
C LEU A 60 -15.37 -3.18 1.78
N ILE A 61 -14.44 -4.14 1.94
CA ILE A 61 -14.42 -5.39 1.17
C ILE A 61 -15.63 -6.27 1.53
N CYS A 62 -15.93 -6.44 2.82
CA CYS A 62 -17.08 -7.24 3.30
C CYS A 62 -18.41 -6.71 2.73
N PHE A 63 -18.59 -5.40 2.67
CA PHE A 63 -19.76 -4.76 2.07
C PHE A 63 -19.70 -4.65 0.53
N ARG A 64 -18.70 -5.26 -0.12
CA ARG A 64 -18.51 -5.29 -1.59
C ARG A 64 -18.33 -3.90 -2.22
N TYR A 65 -17.90 -2.91 -1.45
CA TYR A 65 -17.50 -1.60 -1.99
C TYR A 65 -16.11 -1.65 -2.63
N LEU A 66 -15.22 -2.51 -2.13
CA LEU A 66 -13.87 -2.71 -2.64
C LEU A 66 -13.63 -4.17 -3.06
N ASN A 67 -12.69 -4.36 -3.98
CA ASN A 67 -12.22 -5.70 -4.39
C ASN A 67 -11.38 -6.34 -3.28
N LYS A 68 -11.43 -7.68 -3.16
CA LYS A 68 -10.68 -8.48 -2.16
C LYS A 68 -9.16 -8.26 -2.16
N GLN A 69 -8.60 -7.82 -3.29
CA GLN A 69 -7.18 -7.47 -3.44
C GLN A 69 -6.82 -6.08 -2.87
N SER A 70 -7.81 -5.33 -2.38
CA SER A 70 -7.59 -4.07 -1.67
C SER A 70 -6.97 -4.32 -0.31
N GLY A 71 -6.23 -3.36 0.22
CA GLY A 71 -5.57 -3.53 1.51
C GLY A 71 -4.67 -2.37 1.88
N VAL A 72 -4.04 -2.54 3.04
CA VAL A 72 -2.93 -1.72 3.50
C VAL A 72 -1.68 -2.56 3.37
N PHE A 73 -0.62 -1.98 2.81
CA PHE A 73 0.59 -2.68 2.45
C PHE A 73 1.82 -1.90 2.93
N LEU A 74 2.75 -2.64 3.53
CA LEU A 74 4.12 -2.18 3.77
C LEU A 74 4.97 -2.61 2.58
N VAL A 75 5.62 -1.67 1.92
CA VAL A 75 6.53 -1.91 0.80
C VAL A 75 7.94 -1.55 1.25
N LYS A 76 8.79 -2.56 1.39
CA LYS A 76 10.20 -2.42 1.71
C LYS A 76 11.03 -2.54 0.44
N THR A 77 11.79 -1.52 0.11
CA THR A 77 12.65 -1.54 -1.07
C THR A 77 13.80 -0.55 -0.91
N ASP A 78 14.97 -0.91 -1.41
CA ASP A 78 16.13 -0.04 -1.50
C ASP A 78 16.45 0.24 -2.97
N LYS A 79 17.10 1.38 -3.22
CA LYS A 79 17.59 1.69 -4.57
C LYS A 79 18.90 0.92 -4.84
N PRO A 80 19.14 0.46 -6.09
CA PRO A 80 18.21 0.41 -7.22
C PRO A 80 17.12 -0.66 -7.00
N PHE A 81 15.88 -0.39 -7.46
CA PHE A 81 14.65 -1.12 -7.13
C PHE A 81 14.56 -2.55 -7.74
N ASP A 82 15.59 -3.37 -7.58
CA ASP A 82 15.64 -4.69 -8.22
C ASP A 82 14.56 -5.62 -7.65
N ILE A 83 14.29 -5.49 -6.34
CA ILE A 83 13.30 -6.29 -5.62
C ILE A 83 12.58 -5.40 -4.59
N ALA A 84 11.25 -5.47 -4.57
CA ALA A 84 10.42 -4.94 -3.49
C ALA A 84 9.84 -6.09 -2.66
N ILE A 85 9.92 -5.96 -1.35
CA ILE A 85 9.22 -6.85 -0.41
C ILE A 85 7.92 -6.17 -0.03
N ILE A 86 6.81 -6.84 -0.29
CA ILE A 86 5.48 -6.36 0.03
C ILE A 86 4.89 -7.24 1.12
N ASN A 87 4.40 -6.59 2.18
CA ASN A 87 3.64 -7.22 3.25
C ASN A 87 2.27 -6.58 3.31
N ARG A 88 1.21 -7.40 3.27
CA ARG A 88 -0.12 -6.91 3.62
C ARG A 88 -0.22 -6.78 5.14
N ILE A 89 -0.82 -5.70 5.60
CA ILE A 89 -1.14 -5.51 7.02
C ILE A 89 -2.49 -6.17 7.28
N LYS A 90 -2.52 -7.08 8.27
CA LYS A 90 -3.74 -7.78 8.64
C LYS A 90 -4.73 -6.82 9.30
N PRO A 91 -6.04 -7.03 9.10
CA PRO A 91 -7.07 -6.23 9.77
C PRO A 91 -7.19 -6.65 11.25
N ALA A 92 -6.36 -6.05 12.10
CA ALA A 92 -6.32 -6.29 13.55
C ALA A 92 -6.13 -4.96 14.31
N LEU A 93 -6.27 -5.00 15.65
CA LEU A 93 -5.97 -3.85 16.52
C LEU A 93 -4.47 -3.71 16.83
N SER A 94 -3.70 -4.75 16.55
CA SER A 94 -2.24 -4.79 16.65
C SER A 94 -1.62 -4.88 15.26
N LEU A 95 -0.36 -4.42 15.14
CA LEU A 95 0.39 -4.59 13.90
C LEU A 95 0.74 -6.05 13.68
N GLU A 96 0.09 -6.66 12.70
CA GLU A 96 0.41 -7.98 12.19
C GLU A 96 0.56 -7.92 10.67
N LEU A 97 1.59 -8.59 10.17
CA LEU A 97 1.89 -8.66 8.74
C LEU A 97 1.54 -10.06 8.22
N ASP A 98 1.04 -10.11 6.99
CA ASP A 98 1.03 -11.33 6.19
C ASP A 98 2.44 -11.67 5.71
N LYS A 99 2.58 -12.86 5.11
CA LYS A 99 3.82 -13.34 4.51
C LYS A 99 4.37 -12.34 3.50
N ASP A 100 5.69 -12.16 3.53
CA ASP A 100 6.45 -11.41 2.54
C ASP A 100 6.22 -11.93 1.13
N ILE A 101 5.89 -11.02 0.22
CA ILE A 101 5.85 -11.24 -1.23
C ILE A 101 6.99 -10.45 -1.85
N ARG A 102 7.85 -11.13 -2.62
CA ARG A 102 8.95 -10.48 -3.34
C ARG A 102 8.52 -10.22 -4.77
N LEU A 103 8.54 -8.96 -5.19
CA LEU A 103 8.23 -8.55 -6.56
C LEU A 103 9.46 -7.95 -7.23
N SER A 104 9.69 -8.31 -8.49
CA SER A 104 10.57 -7.57 -9.40
C SER A 104 9.96 -6.22 -9.77
N ASP A 105 10.71 -5.36 -10.47
CA ASP A 105 10.21 -4.06 -10.94
C ASP A 105 8.90 -4.16 -11.75
N SER A 106 8.79 -5.13 -12.66
CA SER A 106 7.55 -5.36 -13.44
C SER A 106 6.37 -5.77 -12.55
N GLY A 107 6.61 -6.60 -11.53
CA GLY A 107 5.60 -7.00 -10.56
C GLY A 107 5.18 -5.84 -9.65
N LEU A 108 6.15 -5.03 -9.20
CA LEU A 108 5.89 -3.84 -8.40
C LEU A 108 5.08 -2.82 -9.20
N LYS A 109 5.37 -2.64 -10.48
CA LYS A 109 4.58 -1.76 -11.35
C LYS A 109 3.12 -2.20 -11.44
N ALA A 110 2.86 -3.48 -11.72
CA ALA A 110 1.50 -4.04 -11.72
C ALA A 110 0.80 -3.87 -10.35
N PHE A 111 1.57 -4.01 -9.26
CA PHE A 111 1.10 -3.74 -7.93
C PHE A 111 0.74 -2.25 -7.71
N LEU A 112 1.54 -1.31 -8.20
CA LEU A 112 1.26 0.11 -8.02
C LEU A 112 0.17 0.63 -8.99
N THR A 113 -0.13 -0.07 -10.08
CA THR A 113 -1.22 0.29 -11.02
C THR A 113 -2.57 -0.35 -10.67
N ALA A 114 -2.67 -1.00 -9.50
CA ALA A 114 -3.88 -1.68 -9.04
C ALA A 114 -4.47 -2.62 -10.10
N GLU A 115 -3.59 -3.31 -10.83
CA GLU A 115 -3.95 -4.43 -11.69
C GLU A 115 -4.18 -5.68 -10.86
N GLU A 116 -5.05 -6.55 -11.38
CA GLU A 116 -5.24 -7.87 -10.79
C GLU A 116 -3.96 -8.68 -11.05
N ILE A 117 -3.27 -9.03 -9.96
CA ILE A 117 -2.14 -9.95 -10.03
C ILE A 117 -2.78 -11.34 -10.13
N ASN A 118 -2.69 -11.95 -11.31
CA ASN A 118 -3.03 -13.36 -11.49
C ASN A 118 -1.86 -14.17 -10.92
N GLU A 119 -2.03 -14.73 -9.73
CA GLU A 119 -1.17 -15.80 -9.20
C GLU A 119 -1.60 -17.14 -9.77
#